data_AF-A0A929FSW4-F1
#
_entry.id   AF-A0A929FSW4-F1
#
_cell.length_a   1.000
_cell.length_b   1.000
_cell.length_c   1.000
_cell.angle_alpha   90.00
_cell.angle_beta   90.00
_cell.angle_gamma   90.00
#
_symmetry.space_group_name_H-M   'P 1'
#
loop_
_entity.id
_entity.type
_entity.pdbx_description
1 polymer ?
#
loop_
_entity_poly.entity_id
_entity_poly.type
_entity_poly.pdbx_seq_one_letter_code
_entity_poly.pdbx_strand_id
1 'polypeptide(L)'
;MTDFSIKLLAIKNKLKIQPKIHDYTQYDCNHDYIFEVAERENYGYMTGQGQGINQGDYLILSSGSNTLKYQVEEIEYYSNPSDMWIALLKEVSIEQ
;
A
#
# COMPACT_ATOMS: atom_id res chain seq x y z
N MET A 1 18.86 -28.37 21.40
CA MET A 1 17.72 -27.44 21.28
C MET A 1 18.16 -26.21 20.47
N THR A 2 18.12 -26.26 19.13
CA THR A 2 18.36 -25.09 18.24
C THR A 2 18.07 -25.48 16.77
N ASP A 3 16.82 -25.82 16.45
CA ASP A 3 16.44 -26.13 15.04
C ASP A 3 15.15 -25.41 14.60
N PHE A 4 14.28 -25.06 15.55
CA PHE A 4 13.02 -24.37 15.24
C PHE A 4 13.24 -22.93 14.77
N SER A 5 14.16 -22.18 15.41
CA SER A 5 14.42 -20.77 15.07
C SER A 5 15.08 -20.61 13.69
N ILE A 6 15.94 -21.55 13.28
CA ILE A 6 16.60 -21.53 11.96
C ILE A 6 15.59 -21.84 10.86
N LYS A 7 14.72 -22.84 11.06
CA LYS A 7 13.63 -23.15 10.13
C LYS A 7 12.65 -22.00 9.98
N LEU A 8 12.29 -21.32 11.07
CA LEU A 8 11.40 -20.15 11.02
C LEU A 8 12.04 -18.99 10.24
N LEU A 9 13.33 -18.72 10.42
CA LEU A 9 14.05 -17.69 9.68
C LEU A 9 14.15 -18.03 8.18
N ALA A 10 14.38 -19.31 7.86
CA ALA A 10 14.43 -19.79 6.48
C ALA A 10 13.06 -19.73 5.78
N ILE A 11 11.96 -19.98 6.49
CA ILE A 11 10.59 -19.84 5.96
C ILE A 11 10.28 -18.36 5.70
N LYS A 12 10.63 -17.45 6.63
CA LYS A 12 10.49 -16.00 6.44
C LYS A 12 11.26 -15.50 5.21
N ASN A 13 12.48 -16.00 4.98
CA ASN A 13 13.28 -15.62 3.81
C ASN A 13 12.79 -16.21 2.48
N LYS A 14 12.05 -17.33 2.50
CA LYS A 14 11.46 -17.94 1.29
C LYS A 14 10.15 -17.30 0.86
N LEU A 15 9.44 -16.64 1.77
CA LEU A 15 8.26 -15.85 1.47
C LEU A 15 8.68 -14.39 1.20
N LYS A 16 9.53 -14.15 0.20
CA LYS A 16 9.56 -12.83 -0.44
C LYS A 16 8.23 -12.68 -1.17
N ILE A 17 7.21 -12.22 -0.45
CA ILE A 17 5.94 -11.83 -1.02
C ILE A 17 6.29 -10.73 -2.02
N GLN A 18 6.12 -11.02 -3.31
CA GLN A 18 6.32 -10.00 -4.33
C GLN A 18 5.28 -8.91 -4.09
N PRO A 19 5.68 -7.62 -4.13
CA PRO A 19 4.76 -6.51 -4.06
C PRO A 19 3.59 -6.71 -5.02
N LYS A 20 2.37 -6.59 -4.50
CA LYS A 20 1.16 -6.62 -5.33
C LYS A 20 0.88 -5.24 -5.88
N ILE A 21 0.15 -5.19 -6.99
CA ILE A 21 -0.39 -3.97 -7.57
C ILE A 21 -1.90 -3.99 -7.35
N HIS A 22 -2.43 -2.96 -6.73
CA HIS A 22 -3.86 -2.75 -6.53
C HIS A 22 -4.31 -1.60 -7.41
N ASP A 23 -5.23 -1.88 -8.33
CA ASP A 23 -5.73 -0.91 -9.29
C ASP A 23 -6.96 -0.21 -8.72
N TYR A 24 -6.83 1.09 -8.45
CA TYR A 24 -7.90 1.93 -7.94
C TYR A 24 -8.49 2.88 -8.99
N THR A 25 -8.11 2.74 -10.25
CA THR A 25 -8.50 3.68 -11.31
C THR A 25 -10.00 3.70 -11.59
N GLN A 26 -10.70 2.63 -11.22
CA GLN A 26 -12.15 2.48 -11.35
C GLN A 26 -12.95 3.02 -10.13
N TYR A 27 -12.29 3.41 -9.05
CA TYR A 27 -12.93 3.89 -7.82
C TYR A 27 -12.87 5.42 -7.75
N ASP A 28 -13.84 6.02 -7.07
CA ASP A 28 -13.96 7.47 -6.95
C ASP A 28 -13.31 7.99 -5.66
N CYS A 29 -12.46 9.00 -5.82
CA CYS A 29 -11.81 9.69 -4.70
C CYS A 29 -12.86 10.57 -3.99
N ASN A 30 -12.88 10.50 -2.66
CA ASN A 30 -13.89 11.03 -1.74
C ASN A 30 -15.19 10.22 -1.64
N HIS A 31 -15.30 9.09 -2.33
CA HIS A 31 -16.41 8.14 -2.15
C HIS A 31 -15.92 6.78 -1.68
N ASP A 32 -15.06 6.14 -2.46
CA ASP A 32 -14.54 4.79 -2.20
C ASP A 32 -13.24 4.81 -1.39
N TYR A 33 -12.48 5.89 -1.51
CA TYR A 33 -11.26 6.16 -0.75
C TYR A 33 -11.06 7.66 -0.62
N ILE A 34 -10.25 8.11 0.34
CA ILE A 34 -9.82 9.50 0.48
C ILE A 34 -8.32 9.54 0.27
N PHE A 35 -7.84 10.43 -0.61
CA PHE A 35 -6.41 10.67 -0.83
C PHE A 35 -6.07 12.14 -0.61
N GLU A 36 -5.06 12.39 0.22
CA GLU A 36 -4.58 13.72 0.58
C GLU A 36 -3.09 13.82 0.31
N VAL A 37 -2.68 14.87 -0.40
CA VAL A 37 -1.25 15.14 -0.64
C VAL A 37 -0.60 15.54 0.68
N ALA A 38 0.54 14.93 1.00
CA ALA A 38 1.31 15.28 2.20
C ALA A 38 2.18 16.53 1.94
N GLU A 39 2.62 17.20 3.01
CA GLU A 39 3.54 18.35 2.89
C GLU A 39 4.87 17.98 2.22
N ARG A 40 5.27 16.71 2.36
CA ARG A 40 6.46 16.17 1.71
C ARG A 40 6.17 15.89 0.24
N GLU A 41 6.96 16.48 -0.64
CA GLU A 41 6.85 16.26 -2.09
C GLU A 41 6.81 14.77 -2.43
N ASN A 42 5.89 14.39 -3.32
CA ASN A 42 5.67 13.02 -3.79
C ASN A 42 5.15 12.04 -2.73
N TYR A 43 4.59 12.51 -1.62
CA TYR A 43 3.90 11.66 -0.65
C TYR A 43 2.42 12.04 -0.52
N GLY A 44 1.61 11.09 -0.10
CA GLY A 44 0.22 11.31 0.25
C GLY A 44 -0.29 10.31 1.26
N TYR A 45 -1.35 10.65 1.96
CA TYR A 45 -2.09 9.73 2.81
C TYR A 45 -3.30 9.22 2.06
N MET A 46 -3.57 7.93 2.17
CA MET A 46 -4.80 7.34 1.65
C MET A 46 -5.54 6.61 2.75
N THR A 47 -6.81 6.92 2.93
CA THR A 47 -7.75 6.13 3.72
C THR A 47 -8.63 5.34 2.79
N GLY A 48 -8.73 4.03 3.01
CA GLY A 48 -9.56 3.16 2.19
C GLY A 48 -10.16 2.01 2.98
N GLN A 49 -10.94 1.18 2.29
CA GLN A 49 -11.58 -0.02 2.82
C GLN A 49 -11.19 -1.25 1.98
N GLY A 50 -11.14 -2.41 2.61
CA GLY A 50 -10.74 -3.68 2.01
C GLY A 50 -9.44 -4.24 2.61
N GLN A 51 -9.18 -5.52 2.40
CA GLN A 51 -8.04 -6.22 3.00
C GLN A 51 -6.96 -6.58 1.99
N GLY A 52 -5.76 -6.84 2.48
CA GLY A 52 -4.69 -7.47 1.70
C GLY A 52 -3.71 -6.51 1.04
N ILE A 53 -3.77 -5.22 1.40
CA ILE A 53 -2.72 -4.24 1.08
C ILE A 53 -1.65 -4.34 2.16
N ASN A 54 -0.39 -4.41 1.75
CA ASN A 54 0.75 -4.49 2.65
C ASN A 54 1.77 -3.41 2.33
N GLN A 55 2.60 -3.08 3.31
CA GLN A 55 3.80 -2.29 3.08
C GLN A 55 4.62 -2.89 1.92
N GLY A 56 5.05 -2.02 1.00
CA GLY A 56 5.79 -2.37 -0.20
C GLY A 56 4.93 -2.62 -1.44
N ASP A 57 3.63 -2.87 -1.29
CA ASP A 57 2.68 -2.97 -2.41
C ASP A 57 2.58 -1.64 -3.18
N TYR A 58 1.92 -1.68 -4.33
CA TYR A 58 1.67 -0.50 -5.15
C TYR A 58 0.18 -0.25 -5.34
N LEU A 59 -0.21 1.02 -5.32
CA LEU A 59 -1.55 1.49 -5.68
C LEU A 59 -1.47 2.31 -6.96
N ILE A 60 -2.40 2.08 -7.90
CA ILE A 60 -2.57 2.91 -9.09
C ILE A 60 -3.80 3.77 -8.90
N LEU A 61 -3.61 5.09 -8.80
CA LEU A 61 -4.68 6.06 -8.60
C LEU A 61 -4.92 6.87 -9.87
N SER A 62 -6.18 7.23 -10.12
CA SER A 62 -6.55 8.19 -11.16
C SER A 62 -6.22 9.62 -10.71
N SER A 63 -5.58 10.39 -11.57
CA SER A 63 -5.25 11.81 -11.37
C SER A 63 -5.65 12.58 -12.63
N GLY A 64 -6.90 13.03 -12.68
CA GLY A 64 -7.51 13.63 -13.86
C GLY A 64 -7.52 12.66 -15.05
N SER A 65 -6.84 13.01 -16.15
CA SER A 65 -6.69 12.14 -17.33
C SER A 65 -5.52 11.15 -17.23
N ASN A 66 -4.74 11.21 -16.16
CA ASN A 66 -3.53 10.41 -15.97
C ASN A 66 -3.73 9.36 -14.87
N THR A 67 -2.82 8.41 -14.82
CA THR A 67 -2.70 7.46 -13.70
C THR A 67 -1.34 7.65 -13.04
N LEU A 68 -1.33 7.62 -11.72
CA LEU A 68 -0.12 7.72 -10.91
C LEU A 68 0.05 6.45 -10.10
N LYS A 69 1.28 6.00 -9.98
CA LYS A 69 1.64 4.80 -9.21
C LYS A 69 2.29 5.22 -7.92
N TYR A 70 1.78 4.69 -6.82
CA TYR A 70 2.30 4.92 -5.49
C TYR A 70 2.76 3.62 -4.87
N GLN A 71 3.86 3.65 -4.12
CA GLN A 71 4.26 2.56 -3.23
C GLN A 71 3.70 2.82 -1.83
N VAL A 72 3.23 1.76 -1.18
CA VAL A 72 2.81 1.78 0.23
C VAL A 72 4.05 1.78 1.10
N GLU A 73 4.40 2.93 1.68
CA GLU A 73 5.54 3.06 2.59
C GLU A 73 5.19 2.59 3.99
N GLU A 74 3.99 2.92 4.47
CA GLU A 74 3.45 2.51 5.77
C GLU A 74 1.94 2.26 5.62
N ILE A 75 1.40 1.33 6.41
CA ILE A 75 -0.04 1.05 6.44
C ILE A 75 -0.48 0.59 7.83
N GLU A 76 -1.60 1.12 8.29
CA GLU A 76 -2.24 0.74 9.54
C GLU A 76 -3.70 0.38 9.29
N TYR A 77 -4.09 -0.82 9.71
CA TYR A 77 -5.49 -1.25 9.71
C TYR A 77 -6.16 -0.83 11.01
N TYR A 78 -7.35 -0.23 10.91
CA TYR A 78 -8.18 0.03 12.08
C TYR A 78 -8.65 -1.28 12.70
N SER A 79 -8.96 -1.27 14.00
CA SER A 79 -9.51 -2.45 14.68
C SER A 79 -11.01 -2.63 14.46
N ASN A 80 -11.74 -1.55 14.18
CA ASN A 80 -13.17 -1.57 13.89
C ASN A 80 -13.59 -0.33 13.05
N PRO A 81 -14.09 -0.51 11.82
CA PRO A 81 -14.15 -1.79 11.11
C PRO A 81 -12.75 -2.27 10.69
N SER A 82 -12.51 -3.58 10.75
CA SER A 82 -11.16 -4.15 10.59
C SER A 82 -10.63 -4.19 9.17
N ASP A 83 -11.46 -3.81 8.20
CA ASP A 83 -11.12 -3.71 6.79
C ASP A 83 -10.84 -2.26 6.37
N MET A 84 -10.98 -1.28 7.26
CA MET A 84 -10.49 0.07 6.99
C MET A 84 -9.01 0.20 7.32
N TRP A 85 -8.32 1.04 6.57
CA TRP A 85 -6.90 1.31 6.76
C TRP A 85 -6.56 2.74 6.36
N ILE A 86 -5.44 3.22 6.90
CA ILE A 86 -4.75 4.43 6.45
C ILE A 86 -3.33 4.05 6.04
N ALA A 87 -2.86 4.59 4.92
CA ALA A 87 -1.54 4.32 4.38
C ALA A 87 -0.80 5.60 4.03
N LEU A 88 0.51 5.61 4.30
CA LEU A 88 1.44 6.57 3.72
C LEU A 88 1.91 6.03 2.37
N LEU A 89 1.71 6.84 1.34
CA LEU A 89 2.02 6.53 -0.04
C LEU A 89 3.15 7.40 -0.54
N LYS A 90 4.04 6.83 -1.35
CA LYS A 90 5.09 7.54 -2.06
C LYS A 90 4.93 7.36 -3.55
N GLU A 91 4.86 8.46 -4.30
CA GLU A 91 4.79 8.41 -5.74
C GLU A 91 6.06 7.77 -6.30
N VAL A 92 5.87 6.84 -7.23
CA VAL A 92 6.96 6.20 -7.97
C VAL A 92 7.06 6.91 -9.30
N SER A 93 7.94 7.90 -9.38
CA SER A 93 8.35 8.48 -10.65
C SER A 93 8.95 7.38 -11.51
N ILE A 94 8.38 7.14 -12.69
CA ILE A 94 9.07 6.39 -13.74
C ILE A 94 10.17 7.34 -14.22
N GLU A 95 11.41 7.15 -13.73
CA GLU A 95 12.57 7.74 -14.38
C GLU A 95 12.55 7.24 -15.84
N GLN A 96 12.39 8.19 -16.78
CA GLN A 96 12.44 7.94 -18.22
C GLN A 96 13.89 7.85 -18.70
#